data_AF-A0A176VIW9-F1
#
_entry.id   AF-A0A176VIW9-F1
#
_cell.length_a   1.000
_cell.length_b   1.000
_cell.length_c   1.000
_cell.angle_alpha   90.00
_cell.angle_beta   90.00
_cell.angle_gamma   90.00
#
_symmetry.space_group_name_H-M   'P 1'
#
loop_
_entity.id
_entity.type
_entity.pdbx_description
1 polymer ?
#
loop_
_entity_poly.entity_id
_entity_poly.type
_entity_poly.pdbx_seq_one_letter_code
_entity_poly.pdbx_strand_id
1 'polypeptide(L)'
;MKVMADTNLPFPESNISQLVVNLAAKGLNAREMATLSVAHTIGRAHCNGVLPHLLNFTRRDDATDTHPAKSKNFSTILKNRCNWVNRTNTVSVDSTANTFGREYYKNLLQAAMVKMGKVGMLTGTQGEFGRSANS
;
A
#
# COMPACT_ATOMS: atom_id res chain seq x y z
N MET A 1 -22.10 -0.66 -2.18
CA MET A 1 -20.83 -0.68 -1.42
C MET A 1 -19.60 -0.35 -2.27
N LYS A 2 -19.48 -0.82 -3.52
CA LYS A 2 -18.29 -0.61 -4.36
C LYS A 2 -17.88 0.85 -4.63
N VAL A 3 -18.84 1.74 -4.89
CA VAL A 3 -18.59 3.17 -5.20
C VAL A 3 -17.98 3.95 -4.02
N MET A 4 -18.33 3.60 -2.77
CA MET A 4 -17.76 4.26 -1.59
C MET A 4 -16.33 3.79 -1.30
N ALA A 5 -16.00 2.53 -1.60
CA ALA A 5 -14.63 2.02 -1.44
C ALA A 5 -13.70 2.65 -2.48
N ASP A 6 -14.13 2.70 -3.75
CA ASP A 6 -13.31 3.19 -4.86
C ASP A 6 -12.96 4.69 -4.74
N THR A 7 -13.74 5.47 -3.97
CA THR A 7 -13.50 6.91 -3.73
C THR A 7 -12.73 7.21 -2.44
N ASN A 8 -12.72 6.29 -1.47
CA ASN A 8 -12.10 6.51 -0.16
C ASN A 8 -10.76 5.79 0.02
N LEU A 9 -10.41 4.85 -0.86
CA LEU A 9 -9.13 4.17 -0.82
C LEU A 9 -8.13 4.81 -1.79
N PRO A 10 -6.89 5.10 -1.33
CA PRO A 10 -5.84 5.53 -2.24
C PRO A 10 -5.51 4.40 -3.23
N PHE A 11 -5.47 4.74 -4.52
CA PHE A 11 -5.04 3.81 -5.56
C PHE A 11 -3.51 3.69 -5.56
N PRO A 12 -2.91 2.53 -5.88
CA PRO A 12 -1.45 2.36 -5.87
C PRO A 12 -0.69 3.40 -6.70
N GLU A 13 -1.26 3.82 -7.83
CA GLU A 13 -0.67 4.81 -8.73
C GLU A 13 -0.93 6.27 -8.32
N SER A 14 -1.57 6.52 -7.17
CA SER A 14 -1.84 7.88 -6.69
C SER A 14 -0.55 8.63 -6.42
N ASN A 15 -0.50 9.90 -6.82
CA ASN A 15 0.65 10.73 -6.47
C ASN A 15 0.61 11.15 -4.98
N ILE A 16 1.75 11.62 -4.44
CA ILE A 16 1.86 11.97 -3.02
C ILE A 16 0.84 13.04 -2.61
N SER A 17 0.54 14.02 -3.47
CA SER A 17 -0.45 15.06 -3.16
C SER A 17 -1.84 14.47 -2.95
N GLN A 18 -2.25 13.51 -3.79
CA GLN A 18 -3.53 12.82 -3.66
C GLN A 18 -3.56 11.95 -2.39
N LEU A 19 -2.47 11.25 -2.08
CA LEU A 19 -2.36 10.46 -0.85
C LEU A 19 -2.52 11.33 0.40
N VAL A 20 -1.85 12.49 0.43
CA VAL A 20 -1.94 13.44 1.55
C VAL A 20 -3.37 13.95 1.70
N VAL A 21 -4.03 14.36 0.61
CA VAL A 21 -5.41 14.85 0.66
C VAL A 21 -6.38 13.77 1.14
N ASN A 22 -6.27 12.55 0.60
CA ASN A 22 -7.16 11.45 0.96
C ASN A 22 -7.02 11.04 2.43
N LEU A 23 -5.79 11.00 2.96
CA LEU A 23 -5.55 10.65 4.36
C LEU A 23 -5.86 11.81 5.31
N ALA A 24 -5.66 13.07 4.87
CA ALA A 24 -6.08 14.25 5.62
C ALA A 24 -7.61 14.28 5.81
N ALA A 25 -8.38 13.85 4.81
CA ALA A 25 -9.83 13.69 4.94
C ALA A 25 -10.25 12.64 5.98
N LYS A 26 -9.31 11.78 6.43
CA LYS A 26 -9.49 10.81 7.53
C LYS A 26 -8.84 11.28 8.84
N GLY A 27 -8.43 12.55 8.92
CA GLY A 27 -7.78 13.15 10.09
C GLY A 27 -6.31 12.75 10.27
N LEU A 28 -5.67 12.18 9.25
CA LEU A 28 -4.26 11.78 9.30
C LEU A 28 -3.37 12.85 8.66
N ASN A 29 -2.27 13.20 9.31
CA ASN A 29 -1.29 14.14 8.76
C ASN A 29 -0.26 13.44 7.87
N ALA A 30 0.58 14.21 7.16
CA ALA A 30 1.59 13.67 6.25
C ALA A 30 2.63 12.77 6.95
N ARG A 31 2.97 13.02 8.22
CA ARG A 31 3.87 12.17 9.01
C ARG A 31 3.23 10.83 9.33
N GLU A 32 1.94 10.82 9.68
CA GLU A 32 1.17 9.60 9.94
C GLU A 32 0.99 8.81 8.63
N MET A 33 0.72 9.47 7.50
CA MET A 33 0.70 8.85 6.17
C MET A 33 2.03 8.14 5.84
N ALA A 34 3.16 8.82 6.03
CA ALA A 34 4.47 8.23 5.79
C ALA A 34 4.74 7.04 6.74
N THR A 35 4.34 7.16 7.99
CA THR A 35 4.45 6.11 9.01
C THR A 35 3.62 4.87 8.66
N LEU A 36 2.37 5.06 8.25
CA LEU A 36 1.47 3.96 7.85
C LEU A 36 1.95 3.27 6.59
N SER A 37 2.63 3.99 5.70
CA SER A 37 3.23 3.42 4.48
C SER A 37 4.32 2.39 4.79
N VAL A 38 4.88 2.39 6.02
CA VAL A 38 5.83 1.35 6.47
C VAL A 38 5.14 -0.01 6.63
N ALA A 39 3.81 -0.07 6.76
CA ALA A 39 3.09 -1.36 6.79
C ALA A 39 3.34 -2.21 5.52
N HIS A 40 3.73 -1.60 4.40
CA HIS A 40 4.11 -2.31 3.18
C HIS A 40 5.41 -3.15 3.31
N THR A 41 6.17 -3.05 4.40
CA THR A 41 7.35 -3.90 4.63
C THR A 41 6.98 -5.37 4.86
N ILE A 42 5.72 -5.64 5.23
CA ILE A 42 5.21 -6.99 5.42
C ILE A 42 4.11 -7.31 4.40
N GLY A 43 4.02 -8.58 4.00
CA GLY A 43 2.96 -9.05 3.10
C GLY A 43 3.33 -9.03 1.62
N ARG A 44 2.30 -9.02 0.77
CA ARG A 44 2.41 -9.21 -0.68
C ARG A 44 1.53 -8.22 -1.43
N ALA A 45 1.96 -7.83 -2.63
CA ALA A 45 1.18 -7.03 -3.56
C ALA A 45 0.99 -7.79 -4.88
N HIS A 46 -0.13 -7.55 -5.55
CA HIS A 46 -0.35 -8.08 -6.90
C HIS A 46 0.48 -7.33 -7.93
N CYS A 47 0.96 -8.05 -8.94
CA CYS A 47 1.81 -7.50 -9.98
C CYS A 47 1.14 -6.35 -10.76
N ASN A 48 -0.18 -6.37 -10.93
CA ASN A 48 -0.93 -5.28 -11.56
C ASN A 48 -0.73 -3.90 -10.90
N GLY A 49 -0.57 -3.86 -9.57
CA GLY A 49 -0.30 -2.63 -8.82
C GLY A 49 1.19 -2.30 -8.68
N VAL A 50 2.09 -3.24 -8.97
CA VAL A 50 3.55 -3.05 -8.81
C VAL A 50 4.23 -2.69 -10.13
N LEU A 51 3.85 -3.36 -11.23
CA LEU A 51 4.40 -3.18 -12.58
C LEU A 51 4.49 -1.70 -13.01
N PRO A 52 3.43 -0.87 -12.86
CA PRO A 52 3.46 0.53 -13.25
C PRO A 52 4.56 1.35 -12.55
N HIS A 53 4.95 0.98 -11.33
CA HIS A 53 6.00 1.68 -10.58
C HIS A 53 7.42 1.16 -10.85
N LEU A 54 7.56 0.02 -11.52
CA LEU A 54 8.86 -0.55 -11.90
C LEU A 54 9.31 -0.07 -13.27
N LEU A 55 8.36 0.28 -14.13
CA LEU A 55 8.63 0.60 -15.53
C LEU A 55 8.97 2.08 -15.72
N ASN A 56 9.90 2.38 -16.64
CA ASN A 56 10.17 3.75 -17.09
C ASN A 56 9.31 4.14 -18.32
N PHE A 57 8.38 3.25 -18.71
CA PHE A 57 7.47 3.39 -19.85
C PHE A 57 8.18 3.77 -21.16
N THR A 58 9.43 3.32 -21.33
CA THR A 58 10.23 3.58 -22.54
C THR A 58 9.80 2.72 -23.73
N ARG A 59 8.76 1.90 -23.56
CA ARG A 59 8.22 0.93 -24.55
C ARG A 59 9.22 -0.16 -24.97
N ARG A 60 10.31 -0.36 -24.22
CA ARG A 60 11.31 -1.41 -24.50
C ARG A 60 10.95 -2.75 -23.89
N ASP A 61 10.08 -2.75 -22.88
CA ASP A 61 9.58 -3.94 -22.20
C ASP A 61 10.67 -4.92 -21.73
N ASP A 62 11.81 -4.39 -21.30
CA ASP A 62 12.98 -5.17 -20.87
C ASP A 62 13.49 -4.75 -19.48
N ALA A 63 14.55 -5.40 -19.02
CA ALA A 63 15.19 -5.07 -17.73
C ALA A 63 15.75 -3.63 -17.68
N THR A 64 15.98 -3.00 -18.84
CA THR A 64 16.48 -1.62 -18.96
C THR A 64 15.37 -0.58 -18.86
N ASP A 65 14.10 -0.98 -19.10
CA ASP A 65 12.92 -0.14 -18.90
C ASP A 65 12.56 0.02 -17.41
N THR A 66 13.55 0.32 -16.56
CA THR A 66 13.39 0.42 -15.10
C THR A 66 13.31 1.88 -14.68
N HIS A 67 12.30 2.24 -13.89
CA HIS A 67 12.11 3.60 -13.41
C HIS A 67 13.38 4.09 -12.68
N PRO A 68 13.92 5.29 -12.99
CA PRO A 68 15.24 5.72 -12.51
C PRO A 68 15.34 5.83 -10.98
N ALA A 69 14.22 6.08 -10.32
CA ALA A 69 14.13 6.12 -8.85
C ALA A 69 14.14 4.73 -8.16
N LYS A 70 14.28 3.62 -8.90
CA LYS A 70 14.24 2.25 -8.36
C LYS A 70 15.59 1.56 -8.46
N SER A 71 15.91 0.73 -7.46
CA SER A 71 17.11 -0.11 -7.50
C SER A 71 17.04 -1.08 -8.67
N LYS A 72 18.06 -1.09 -9.53
CA LYS A 72 18.13 -1.99 -10.70
C LYS A 72 18.04 -3.46 -10.28
N ASN A 73 18.79 -3.86 -9.25
CA ASN A 73 18.84 -5.26 -8.80
C ASN A 73 17.47 -5.76 -8.32
N PHE A 74 16.80 -4.97 -7.48
CA PHE A 74 15.48 -5.32 -6.95
C PHE A 74 14.42 -5.31 -8.06
N SER A 75 14.49 -4.33 -8.96
CA SER A 75 13.56 -4.22 -10.09
C SER A 75 13.70 -5.37 -11.07
N THR A 76 14.91 -5.86 -11.36
CA THR A 76 15.12 -7.04 -12.20
C THR A 76 14.48 -8.29 -11.58
N ILE A 77 14.66 -8.51 -10.27
CA ILE A 77 14.04 -9.64 -9.56
C ILE A 77 12.50 -9.54 -9.65
N LEU A 78 11.94 -8.35 -9.44
CA LEU A 78 10.50 -8.15 -9.50
C LEU A 78 9.97 -8.29 -10.93
N LYS A 79 10.65 -7.77 -11.96
CA LYS A 79 10.25 -7.91 -13.37
C LYS A 79 10.25 -9.36 -13.86
N ASN A 80 11.17 -10.18 -13.37
CA ASN A 80 11.16 -11.62 -13.67
C ASN A 80 9.93 -12.34 -13.12
N ARG A 81 9.36 -11.83 -12.01
CA ARG A 81 8.18 -12.41 -11.35
C ARG A 81 6.87 -11.77 -11.79
N CYS A 82 6.91 -10.48 -12.08
CA CYS A 82 5.83 -9.63 -12.54
C CYS A 82 6.15 -9.16 -13.96
N ASN A 83 5.55 -9.81 -14.95
CA ASN A 83 5.64 -9.43 -16.36
C ASN A 83 4.21 -9.35 -16.94
N TRP A 84 4.09 -8.97 -18.21
CA TRP A 84 2.77 -8.83 -18.87
C TRP A 84 1.96 -10.11 -18.94
N VAL A 85 2.62 -11.27 -18.87
CA VAL A 85 1.96 -12.59 -18.84
C VAL A 85 1.47 -12.93 -17.44
N ASN A 86 2.24 -12.57 -16.41
CA ASN A 86 2.01 -12.95 -15.01
C ASN A 86 1.46 -11.79 -14.16
N ARG A 87 0.50 -11.02 -14.69
CA ARG A 87 -0.04 -9.82 -14.01
C ARG A 87 -0.87 -10.13 -12.77
N THR A 88 -1.37 -11.36 -12.63
CA THR A 88 -2.19 -11.81 -11.49
C THR A 88 -1.35 -12.33 -10.31
N ASN A 89 -0.06 -12.60 -10.55
CA ASN A 89 0.82 -13.12 -9.51
C ASN A 89 1.02 -12.10 -8.38
N THR A 90 1.49 -12.59 -7.22
CA THR A 90 1.82 -11.74 -6.07
C THR A 90 3.31 -11.77 -5.77
N VAL A 91 3.83 -10.63 -5.35
CA VAL A 91 5.24 -10.47 -4.97
C VAL A 91 5.35 -9.80 -3.62
N SER A 92 6.43 -10.12 -2.91
CA SER A 92 6.82 -9.38 -1.71
C SER A 92 7.35 -8.02 -2.09
N VAL A 93 6.85 -6.97 -1.44
CA VAL A 93 7.28 -5.57 -1.67
C VAL A 93 8.62 -5.27 -0.98
N ASP A 94 8.95 -6.06 0.05
CA ASP A 94 10.23 -6.02 0.77
C ASP A 94 10.89 -7.41 0.75
N SER A 95 12.21 -7.43 0.75
CA SER A 95 13.04 -8.61 1.01
C SER A 95 12.78 -9.28 2.37
N THR A 96 12.36 -8.52 3.40
CA THR A 96 12.02 -9.03 4.74
C THR A 96 10.53 -9.22 4.92
N ALA A 97 9.80 -9.65 3.88
CA ALA A 97 8.33 -9.66 3.81
C ALA A 97 7.57 -10.30 5.00
N ASN A 98 8.23 -11.14 5.79
CA ASN A 98 7.67 -11.83 6.96
C ASN A 98 8.12 -11.23 8.29
N THR A 99 8.90 -10.15 8.27
CA THR A 99 9.47 -9.53 9.46
C THR A 99 9.34 -8.03 9.35
N PHE A 100 8.59 -7.45 10.28
CA PHE A 100 8.51 -6.00 10.40
C PHE A 100 9.79 -5.47 11.06
N GLY A 101 10.37 -4.43 10.46
CA GLY A 101 11.71 -3.93 10.79
C GLY A 101 11.84 -3.20 12.14
N ARG A 102 12.86 -2.32 12.23
CA ARG A 102 13.36 -1.62 13.44
C ARG A 102 12.27 -1.15 14.42
N GLU A 103 12.55 -1.30 15.72
CA GLU A 103 11.70 -0.86 16.83
C GLU A 103 11.22 0.60 16.72
N TYR A 104 12.07 1.48 16.21
CA TYR A 104 11.72 2.88 15.97
C TYR A 104 10.45 3.04 15.11
N TYR A 105 10.33 2.26 14.03
CA TYR A 105 9.14 2.32 13.16
C TYR A 105 7.93 1.63 13.77
N LYS A 106 8.13 0.63 14.65
CA LYS A 106 7.02 -0.04 15.36
C LYS A 106 6.27 0.94 16.25
N ASN A 107 6.99 1.74 17.03
CA ASN A 107 6.39 2.70 17.95
C ASN A 107 5.61 3.80 17.20
N LEU A 108 6.19 4.32 16.11
CA LEU A 108 5.51 5.30 15.26
C LEU A 108 4.26 4.69 14.62
N LEU A 109 4.39 3.48 14.07
CA LEU A 109 3.27 2.79 13.44
C LEU A 109 2.15 2.52 14.44
N GLN A 110 2.47 2.08 15.65
CA GLN A 110 1.48 1.85 16.70
C GLN A 110 0.64 3.11 16.98
N ALA A 111 1.28 4.28 17.14
CA ALA A 111 0.57 5.53 17.35
C ALA A 111 -0.37 5.89 16.18
N ALA A 112 0.12 5.74 14.94
CA ALA A 112 -0.68 6.02 13.75
C ALA A 112 -1.86 5.03 13.59
N MET A 113 -1.66 3.75 13.91
CA MET A 113 -2.69 2.71 13.87
C MET A 113 -3.81 2.96 14.89
N VAL A 114 -3.47 3.41 16.11
CA VAL A 114 -4.48 3.78 17.12
C VAL A 114 -5.35 4.93 16.62
N LYS A 115 -4.77 5.90 15.91
CA LYS A 115 -5.52 7.01 15.33
C LYS A 115 -6.42 6.56 14.18
N MET A 116 -5.89 5.73 13.28
CA MET A 116 -6.67 5.16 12.17
C MET A 116 -7.86 4.30 12.68
N GLY A 117 -7.67 3.51 13.73
CA GLY A 117 -8.71 2.66 14.31
C GLY A 117 -9.89 3.42 14.95
N LYS A 118 -9.76 4.73 15.13
CA LYS A 118 -10.84 5.59 15.65
C LYS A 118 -11.65 6.29 14.54
N VAL A 119 -11.24 6.15 13.28
CA VAL A 119 -11.93 6.79 12.15
C VAL A 119 -13.30 6.14 11.96
N GLY A 120 -14.37 6.91 12.15
CA GLY A 120 -15.74 6.43 11.93
C GLY A 120 -16.22 5.38 12.94
N MET A 121 -15.59 5.30 14.12
CA MET A 121 -15.94 4.34 15.16
C MET A 121 -17.37 4.56 15.67
N LEU A 122 -18.20 3.51 15.60
CA LEU A 122 -19.54 3.50 16.19
C LEU A 122 -19.41 3.24 17.71
N THR A 123 -20.16 3.98 18.52
CA THR A 123 -20.11 3.88 19.98
C THR A 123 -21.49 3.93 20.62
N GLY A 124 -21.60 3.43 21.86
CA GLY A 124 -22.85 3.43 22.60
C GLY A 124 -23.89 2.52 21.93
N THR A 125 -25.03 3.10 21.55
CA THR A 125 -26.13 2.40 20.86
C THR A 125 -26.05 2.50 19.33
N GLN A 126 -24.97 3.07 18.78
CA GLN A 126 -24.77 3.15 17.34
C GLN A 126 -24.25 1.81 16.81
N GLY A 127 -24.94 1.24 15.83
CA GLY A 127 -24.58 -0.04 15.21
C GLY A 127 -25.15 -1.27 15.93
N GLU A 128 -24.67 -2.44 15.55
CA GLU A 128 -25.11 -3.72 16.09
C GLU A 128 -23.92 -4.68 16.26
N PHE A 129 -24.01 -5.61 17.21
CA PHE A 129 -23.04 -6.69 17.34
C PHE A 129 -23.33 -7.76 16.28
N GLY A 130 -22.62 -7.68 15.16
CA GLY A 130 -22.68 -8.68 14.10
C GLY A 130 -22.32 -10.06 14.63
N ARG A 131 -23.24 -11.03 14.49
CA ARG A 131 -23.00 -12.43 14.89
C ARG A 131 -22.13 -13.18 13.88
N SER A 132 -21.96 -12.63 12.67
CA SER A 132 -21.11 -13.14 11.59
C SER A 132 -20.49 -11.96 10.82
N ALA A 133 -19.24 -12.11 10.41
CA ALA A 133 -18.49 -11.10 9.64
C ALA A 133 -18.72 -11.19 8.12
N ASN A 134 -19.45 -12.21 7.64
CA ASN A 134 -19.84 -12.36 6.24
C ASN A 134 -21.37 -12.28 6.17
N SER A 135 -21.90 -11.11 5.82
CA SER A 135 -23.30 -10.91 5.41
C SER A 135 -23.33 -9.86 4.31
#